data_AF-A0A938WFC3-F1
#
_entry.id   AF-A0A938WFC3-F1
#
_cell.length_a   1.000
_cell.length_b   1.000
_cell.length_c   1.000
_cell.angle_alpha   90.00
_cell.angle_beta   90.00
_cell.angle_gamma   90.00
#
_symmetry.space_group_name_H-M   'P 1'
#
loop_
_entity.id
_entity.type
_entity.pdbx_description
1 polymer ?
#
loop_
_entity_poly.entity_id
_entity_poly.type
_entity_poly.pdbx_seq_one_letter_code
_entity_poly.pdbx_strand_id
1 'polypeptide(L)'
;MTPLPKSPPEQVLARWGFSWAGLADNRRGEWWLAAQLLLIAAHLLPPWPAPGSWGYAWPLPLALTGALLFLLGLVLAIQAFFNLGASLSPLPEPMAGAALVTTGAYQRCRHPLYQA
;
A
#
# COMPACT_ATOMS: atom_id res chain seq x y z
N MET A 1 -21.73 -12.02 -20.32
CA MET A 1 -21.15 -12.01 -18.96
C MET A 1 -21.82 -10.88 -18.18
N THR A 2 -22.79 -11.20 -17.35
CA THR A 2 -23.46 -10.22 -16.48
C THR A 2 -22.46 -9.75 -15.41
N PRO A 3 -22.28 -8.44 -15.17
CA PRO A 3 -21.45 -8.00 -14.06
C PRO A 3 -22.05 -8.53 -12.76
N LEU A 4 -21.23 -9.16 -11.91
CA LEU A 4 -21.63 -9.49 -10.55
C LEU A 4 -22.12 -8.19 -9.85
N PRO A 5 -23.22 -8.22 -9.08
CA PRO A 5 -23.61 -7.08 -8.28
C PRO A 5 -22.45 -6.69 -7.36
N LYS A 6 -22.07 -5.41 -7.36
CA LYS A 6 -21.01 -4.90 -6.49
C LYS A 6 -21.40 -5.19 -5.04
N SER A 7 -20.57 -5.95 -4.32
CA SER A 7 -20.78 -6.22 -2.90
C SER A 7 -20.88 -4.90 -2.13
N PRO A 8 -21.84 -4.78 -1.20
CA PRO A 8 -21.92 -3.65 -0.28
C PRO A 8 -20.58 -3.43 0.45
N PRO A 9 -20.17 -2.18 0.73
CA PRO A 9 -18.87 -1.88 1.33
C PRO A 9 -18.67 -2.56 2.69
N GLU A 10 -19.74 -2.74 3.47
CA GLU A 10 -19.73 -3.46 4.75
C GLU A 10 -19.27 -4.93 4.60
N GLN A 11 -19.62 -5.59 3.49
CA GLN A 11 -19.20 -6.97 3.23
C GLN A 11 -17.72 -7.04 2.88
N VAL A 12 -17.19 -6.04 2.18
CA VAL A 12 -15.75 -5.94 1.87
C VAL A 12 -14.94 -5.69 3.13
N LEU A 13 -15.39 -4.78 3.99
CA LEU A 13 -14.73 -4.48 5.27
C LEU A 13 -14.75 -5.69 6.21
N ALA A 14 -15.90 -6.37 6.33
CA ALA A 14 -16.02 -7.58 7.12
C ALA A 14 -15.13 -8.70 6.58
N ARG A 15 -15.04 -8.84 5.24
CA ARG A 15 -14.15 -9.79 4.57
C ARG A 15 -12.68 -9.51 4.87
N TRP A 16 -12.26 -8.25 4.91
CA TRP A 16 -10.91 -7.88 5.35
C TRP A 16 -10.65 -8.13 6.84
N GLY A 17 -11.71 -8.35 7.63
CA GLY A 17 -11.62 -8.64 9.06
C GLY A 17 -11.87 -7.42 9.95
N PHE A 18 -12.26 -6.27 9.39
CA PHE A 18 -12.64 -5.11 10.18
C PHE A 18 -13.87 -5.38 11.03
N SER A 19 -13.85 -4.89 12.26
CA SER A 19 -14.98 -4.91 13.17
C SER A 19 -14.93 -3.69 14.08
N TRP A 20 -16.09 -3.26 14.59
CA TRP A 20 -16.16 -2.16 15.56
C TRP A 20 -15.37 -2.46 16.84
N ALA A 21 -15.43 -3.71 17.32
CA ALA A 21 -14.63 -4.15 18.46
C ALA A 21 -13.14 -4.00 18.17
N GLY A 22 -12.68 -4.48 17.00
CA GLY A 22 -11.28 -4.39 16.58
C GLY A 22 -10.77 -2.95 16.43
N LEU A 23 -11.61 -2.02 15.96
CA LEU A 23 -11.26 -0.60 15.94
C LEU A 23 -11.08 -0.02 17.36
N ALA A 24 -11.83 -0.52 18.34
CA ALA A 24 -11.75 -0.06 19.73
C ALA A 24 -10.57 -0.68 20.51
N ASP A 25 -10.19 -1.93 20.22
CA ASP A 25 -9.18 -2.68 20.98
C ASP A 25 -7.96 -3.18 20.19
N ASN A 26 -7.84 -2.81 18.91
CA ASN A 26 -6.72 -3.10 18.01
C ASN A 26 -6.41 -4.60 17.80
N ARG A 27 -7.44 -5.46 17.78
CA ARG A 27 -7.30 -6.92 17.65
C ARG A 27 -6.48 -7.41 16.46
N ARG A 28 -6.54 -6.73 15.32
CA ARG A 28 -5.91 -7.17 14.06
C ARG A 28 -4.87 -6.17 13.55
N GLY A 29 -4.54 -5.16 14.36
CA GLY A 29 -3.60 -4.10 14.00
C GLY A 29 -4.23 -2.93 13.25
N GLU A 30 -5.52 -2.66 13.49
CA GLU A 30 -6.24 -1.52 12.93
C GLU A 30 -5.54 -0.18 13.20
N TRP A 31 -5.00 0.01 14.41
CA TRP A 31 -4.29 1.23 14.78
C TRP A 31 -2.94 1.34 14.06
N TRP A 32 -2.28 0.21 13.81
CA TRP A 32 -1.05 0.17 13.02
C TRP A 32 -1.31 0.57 11.57
N LEU A 33 -2.41 0.07 10.98
CA LEU A 33 -2.85 0.50 9.66
C LEU A 33 -3.15 2.01 9.65
N ALA A 34 -3.88 2.51 10.64
CA ALA A 34 -4.20 3.94 10.73
C ALA A 34 -2.93 4.80 10.84
N ALA A 35 -1.98 4.42 11.70
CA ALA A 35 -0.69 5.09 11.82
C ALA A 35 0.11 5.03 10.51
N GLN A 36 0.11 3.88 9.82
CA GLN A 36 0.79 3.73 8.54
C GLN A 36 0.18 4.64 7.47
N LEU A 37 -1.15 4.70 7.37
CA LEU A 37 -1.84 5.59 6.43
C LEU A 37 -1.58 7.06 6.76
N LEU A 38 -1.53 7.42 8.04
CA LEU A 38 -1.16 8.76 8.50
C LEU A 38 0.27 9.13 8.04
N LEU A 39 1.24 8.23 8.24
CA LEU A 39 2.63 8.45 7.83
C LEU A 39 2.78 8.57 6.32
N ILE A 40 2.06 7.74 5.54
CA ILE A 40 2.04 7.86 4.08
C ILE A 40 1.42 9.20 3.67
N ALA A 41 0.28 9.57 4.24
CA ALA A 41 -0.37 10.86 3.96
C ALA A 41 0.50 12.06 4.34
N ALA A 42 1.32 11.94 5.39
CA ALA A 42 2.26 12.98 5.80
C ALA A 42 3.31 13.29 4.72
N HIS A 43 3.59 12.39 3.77
CA HIS A 43 4.47 12.68 2.63
C HIS A 43 3.88 13.67 1.62
N LEU A 44 2.58 13.99 1.73
CA LEU A 44 1.96 15.08 0.97
C LEU A 44 2.33 16.46 1.54
N LEU A 45 2.83 16.51 2.77
CA LEU A 45 3.34 17.74 3.36
C LEU A 45 4.67 18.10 2.72
N PRO A 46 4.95 19.40 2.52
CA PRO A 46 6.24 19.82 2.01
C PRO A 46 7.35 19.42 2.99
N PRO A 47 8.55 19.08 2.48
CA PRO A 47 9.69 18.75 3.33
C PRO A 47 10.05 19.94 4.24
N TRP A 48 10.22 19.67 5.54
CA TRP A 48 10.59 20.66 6.53
C TRP A 48 11.87 20.24 7.29
N PRO A 49 12.91 21.11 7.34
CA PRO A 49 13.01 22.37 6.61
C PRO A 49 13.20 22.12 5.10
N ALA A 50 12.85 23.10 4.27
CA ALA A 50 13.00 22.95 2.82
C ALA A 50 14.48 22.68 2.48
N PRO A 51 14.82 21.79 1.53
CA PRO A 51 16.21 21.46 1.21
C PRO A 51 17.09 22.68 0.88
N GLY A 52 16.50 23.68 0.22
CA GLY A 52 17.17 24.94 -0.10
C GLY A 52 17.56 25.79 1.12
N SER A 53 16.93 25.57 2.27
CA SER A 53 17.25 26.29 3.52
C SER A 53 18.66 25.98 4.04
N TRP A 54 19.26 24.88 3.61
CA TRP A 54 20.63 24.49 3.95
C TRP A 54 21.64 24.87 2.86
N GLY A 55 21.25 25.70 1.89
CA GLY A 55 22.08 26.05 0.73
C GLY A 55 22.32 24.89 -0.22
N TYR A 56 21.55 23.80 -0.08
CA TYR A 56 21.71 22.58 -0.86
C TYR A 56 20.64 22.47 -1.94
N ALA A 57 21.08 22.21 -3.17
CA ALA A 57 20.21 21.89 -4.29
C ALA A 57 20.64 20.54 -4.88
N TRP A 58 19.68 19.65 -5.09
CA TRP A 58 19.94 18.38 -5.75
C TRP A 58 20.38 18.63 -7.20
N PRO A 59 21.51 18.06 -7.65
CA PRO A 59 21.92 18.17 -9.04
C PRO A 59 20.86 17.53 -9.95
N LEU A 60 20.56 18.17 -11.08
CA LEU A 60 19.48 17.77 -11.98
C LEU A 60 19.53 16.28 -12.37
N PRO A 61 20.69 15.67 -12.71
CA PRO A 61 20.75 14.25 -13.03
C PRO A 61 20.29 13.34 -11.88
N LEU A 62 20.61 13.70 -10.63
CA LEU A 62 20.22 12.94 -9.46
C LEU A 62 18.72 13.06 -9.20
N ALA A 63 18.16 14.27 -9.36
CA ALA A 63 16.72 14.50 -9.27
C ALA A 63 15.94 13.68 -10.31
N LEU A 64 16.40 13.67 -11.56
CA LEU A 64 15.80 12.87 -12.64
C LEU A 64 15.91 11.37 -12.38
N THR A 65 17.06 10.91 -11.90
CA THR A 65 17.26 9.49 -11.55
C THR A 65 16.33 9.07 -10.42
N GLY A 66 16.20 9.89 -9.38
CA GLY A 66 15.26 9.66 -8.27
C GLY A 66 13.81 9.61 -8.74
N ALA A 67 13.41 10.54 -9.62
CA ALA A 67 12.06 10.55 -10.20
C ALA A 67 11.79 9.29 -11.04
N LEU A 68 12.76 8.85 -11.84
CA LEU A 68 12.63 7.63 -12.65
C LEU A 68 12.51 6.38 -11.76
N LEU A 69 13.34 6.27 -10.72
CA LEU A 69 13.27 5.18 -9.75
C LEU A 69 11.92 5.15 -9.03
N PHE A 70 11.43 6.30 -8.60
CA PHE A 70 10.12 6.44 -7.98
C PHE A 70 8.99 5.97 -8.91
N LEU A 71 9.00 6.38 -10.19
CA LEU A 71 8.00 5.95 -11.17
C LEU A 71 8.06 4.45 -11.43
N LEU A 72 9.27 3.87 -11.51
CA LEU A 72 9.43 2.43 -11.67
C LEU A 72 8.89 1.66 -10.46
N GLY A 73 9.21 2.12 -9.25
CA GLY A 73 8.65 1.59 -8.00
C GLY A 73 7.12 1.65 -8.00
N LEU A 74 6.55 2.80 -8.35
CA LEU A 74 5.10 2.97 -8.43
C LEU A 74 4.44 1.98 -9.41
N VAL A 75 5.04 1.76 -10.59
CA VAL A 75 4.56 0.77 -11.56
C VAL A 75 4.63 -0.65 -11.00
N LEU A 76 5.69 -1.01 -10.28
CA LEU A 76 5.83 -2.32 -9.64
C LEU A 76 4.81 -2.51 -8.51
N ALA A 77 4.60 -1.48 -7.68
CA ALA A 77 3.62 -1.48 -6.60
C ALA A 77 2.19 -1.67 -7.16
N ILE A 78 1.84 -0.94 -8.22
CA ILE A 78 0.54 -1.07 -8.90
C ILE A 78 0.36 -2.47 -9.48
N GLN A 79 1.40 -3.05 -10.12
CA GLN A 79 1.34 -4.42 -10.63
C GLN A 79 1.16 -5.45 -9.51
N ALA A 80 1.91 -5.32 -8.41
CA ALA A 80 1.78 -6.20 -7.25
C ALA A 80 0.38 -6.11 -6.62
N PHE A 81 -0.14 -4.89 -6.48
CA PHE A 81 -1.50 -4.63 -5.99
C PHE A 81 -2.56 -5.34 -6.85
N PHE A 82 -2.50 -5.18 -8.18
CA PHE A 82 -3.44 -5.84 -9.08
C PHE A 82 -3.29 -7.37 -9.11
N ASN A 83 -2.06 -7.89 -8.99
CA ASN A 83 -1.82 -9.34 -8.93
C ASN A 83 -2.40 -9.97 -7.65
N LEU A 84 -2.38 -9.28 -6.51
CA LEU A 84 -3.04 -9.73 -5.28
C LEU A 84 -4.57 -9.79 -5.41
N GLY A 85 -5.16 -8.78 -6.07
CA GLY A 85 -6.59 -8.73 -6.37
C GLY A 85 -7.46 -9.03 -5.16
N ALA A 86 -8.21 -10.14 -5.22
CA ALA A 86 -9.16 -10.54 -4.19
C ALA A 86 -8.50 -11.00 -2.87
N SER A 87 -7.19 -11.29 -2.85
CA SER A 87 -6.44 -11.65 -1.64
C SER A 87 -5.85 -10.44 -0.91
N LEU A 88 -6.00 -9.23 -1.48
CA LEU A 88 -5.51 -8.01 -0.84
C LEU A 88 -6.32 -7.68 0.41
N SER A 89 -5.63 -7.46 1.53
CA SER A 89 -6.16 -6.87 2.75
C SER A 89 -5.24 -5.73 3.19
N PRO A 90 -5.77 -4.59 3.64
CA PRO A 90 -4.96 -3.53 4.24
C PRO A 90 -4.53 -3.88 5.67
N LEU A 91 -5.18 -4.84 6.33
CA LEU A 91 -4.82 -5.24 7.69
C LEU A 91 -3.53 -6.08 7.70
N PRO A 92 -2.67 -5.93 8.74
CA PRO A 92 -1.47 -6.76 8.91
C PRO A 92 -1.77 -8.26 8.93
N GLU A 93 -2.90 -8.64 9.54
CA GLU A 93 -3.40 -10.01 9.56
C GLU A 93 -3.92 -10.40 8.16
N PRO A 94 -3.43 -11.50 7.56
CA PRO A 94 -3.93 -11.97 6.29
C PRO A 94 -5.40 -12.37 6.41
N MET A 95 -6.16 -12.12 5.34
CA MET A 95 -7.56 -12.50 5.27
C MET A 95 -7.71 -14.03 5.37
N ALA A 96 -8.67 -14.48 6.19
CA ALA A 96 -8.94 -15.90 6.37
C ALA A 96 -9.30 -16.56 5.03
N GLY A 97 -8.61 -17.66 4.69
CA GLY A 97 -8.84 -18.38 3.43
C GLY A 97 -8.35 -17.65 2.18
N ALA A 98 -7.53 -16.60 2.30
CA ALA A 98 -6.90 -15.96 1.15
C ALA A 98 -6.03 -16.98 0.38
N ALA A 99 -6.23 -17.04 -0.94
CA ALA A 99 -5.43 -17.89 -1.80
C ALA A 99 -4.01 -17.33 -1.92
N LEU A 100 -3.02 -18.22 -1.90
CA LEU A 100 -1.63 -17.88 -2.16
C LEU A 100 -1.47 -17.48 -3.63
N VAL A 101 -0.97 -16.26 -3.87
CA VAL A 101 -0.69 -15.76 -5.23
C VAL A 101 0.80 -15.96 -5.53
N THR A 102 1.09 -16.73 -6.58
CA THR A 102 2.46 -17.00 -7.05
C THR A 102 2.64 -16.63 -8.51
N THR A 103 1.75 -15.83 -9.09
CA THR A 103 1.77 -15.40 -10.50
C THR A 103 2.12 -13.91 -10.64
N GLY A 104 2.55 -13.50 -11.82
CA GLY A 104 2.91 -12.10 -12.09
C GLY A 104 4.13 -11.65 -11.28
N ALA A 105 4.03 -10.52 -10.59
CA ALA A 105 5.14 -9.98 -9.78
C ALA A 105 5.57 -10.94 -8.65
N TYR A 106 4.64 -11.74 -8.12
CA TYR A 106 4.89 -12.71 -7.03
C TYR A 106 5.73 -13.93 -7.47
N GLN A 107 5.99 -14.11 -8.77
CA GLN A 107 6.93 -15.13 -9.27
C GLN A 107 8.38 -14.77 -9.00
N ARG A 108 8.70 -13.48 -8.89
CA ARG A 108 10.08 -12.98 -8.76
C ARG A 108 10.48 -12.76 -7.30
N CYS A 109 9.55 -12.31 -6.47
CA CYS A 109 9.76 -11.99 -5.07
C CYS A 109 8.50 -12.30 -4.25
N ARG A 110 8.67 -12.66 -2.97
CA ARG A 110 7.54 -12.94 -2.06
C ARG A 110 6.78 -11.68 -1.63
N HIS A 111 7.46 -10.53 -1.59
CA HIS A 111 6.90 -9.26 -1.15
C HIS A 111 7.18 -8.14 -2.18
N PRO A 112 6.68 -8.26 -3.42
CA PRO A 112 6.97 -7.28 -4.47
C PRO A 112 6.42 -5.88 -4.14
N LEU A 113 5.35 -5.79 -3.32
CA LEU A 113 4.82 -4.51 -2.83
C LEU A 113 5.76 -3.81 -1.84
N TYR A 114 6.60 -4.55 -1.11
CA TYR A 114 7.58 -3.98 -0.18
C TYR A 114 8.90 -3.64 -0.87
N GLN A 115 9.19 -4.28 -2.01
CA GLN A 115 10.37 -4.04 -2.81
C GLN A 115 10.22 -2.80 -3.70
N ALA A 116 8.99 -2.57 -4.19
CA ALA A 116 8.63 -1.47 -5.06
C ALA A 116 8.84 -0.10 -4.38
#